data_AF-A0A1V3RRV5-F1
#
_entry.id   AF-A0A1V3RRV5-F1
#
_cell.length_a   1.000
_cell.length_b   1.000
_cell.length_c   1.000
_cell.angle_alpha   90.00
_cell.angle_beta   90.00
_cell.angle_gamma   90.00
#
_symmetry.space_group_name_H-M   'P 1'
#
loop_
_entity.id
_entity.type
_entity.pdbx_description
1 polymer ?
#
loop_
_entity_poly.entity_id
_entity_poly.type
_entity_poly.pdbx_seq_one_letter_code
_entity_poly.pdbx_strand_id
1 'polypeptide(L)'
;MTKTLKAAAVIASGNATITFEDQGQDFLVWDIKDRKVVACRPFQADLWVGSEVLSFPEVGKTVEIQMPTDRGGRRMWVKYPLVKVEAFRMVEEKAP
;
A
#
# COMPACT_ATOMS: atom_id res chain seq x y z
N MET A 1 -11.02 -8.73 28.08
CA MET A 1 -11.40 -7.79 27.01
C MET A 1 -10.14 -7.49 26.23
N THR A 2 -9.88 -8.24 25.16
CA THR A 2 -8.52 -8.36 24.63
C THR A 2 -8.44 -7.97 23.16
N LYS A 3 -7.41 -7.17 22.86
CA LYS A 3 -6.77 -6.92 21.56
C LYS A 3 -7.20 -5.69 20.75
N THR A 4 -7.02 -4.50 21.33
CA THR A 4 -6.66 -3.29 20.56
C THR A 4 -5.14 -3.21 20.41
N LEU A 5 -4.57 -4.15 19.64
CA LEU A 5 -3.12 -4.25 19.38
C LEU A 5 -2.89 -4.56 17.90
N LYS A 6 -3.44 -3.79 16.93
CA LYS A 6 -3.32 -4.23 15.52
C LYS A 6 -3.09 -3.19 14.40
N ALA A 7 -3.38 -1.90 14.53
CA ALA A 7 -3.11 -0.95 13.42
C ALA A 7 -1.75 -0.25 13.53
N ALA A 8 -1.43 0.31 14.71
CA ALA A 8 -0.20 1.08 14.91
C ALA A 8 1.09 0.24 14.75
N ALA A 9 1.10 -1.00 15.25
CA ALA A 9 2.26 -1.90 15.12
C ALA A 9 2.47 -2.42 13.68
N VAL A 10 1.39 -2.50 12.90
CA VAL A 10 1.42 -2.89 11.48
C VAL A 10 2.10 -1.80 10.65
N ILE A 11 1.70 -0.55 10.88
CA ILE A 11 2.25 0.63 10.21
C ILE A 11 3.76 0.80 10.50
N ALA A 12 4.21 0.54 11.73
CA ALA A 12 5.62 0.61 12.11
C ALA A 12 6.50 -0.47 11.45
N SER A 13 5.92 -1.60 11.06
CA SER A 13 6.66 -2.74 10.48
C SER A 13 6.97 -2.61 8.99
N GLY A 14 6.39 -1.62 8.31
CA GLY A 14 6.48 -1.51 6.85
C GLY A 14 5.60 -2.52 6.08
N ASN A 15 4.73 -3.28 6.77
CA ASN A 15 3.84 -4.25 6.17
C ASN A 15 2.38 -3.81 6.37
N ALA A 16 1.62 -3.58 5.31
CA ALA A 16 0.20 -3.25 5.41
C ALA A 16 -0.58 -3.59 4.13
N THR A 17 -1.89 -3.76 4.23
CA THR A 17 -2.80 -3.64 3.08
C THR A 17 -3.52 -2.30 3.22
N ILE A 18 -3.46 -1.47 2.19
CA ILE A 18 -4.04 -0.12 2.19
C ILE A 18 -5.10 0.01 1.10
N THR A 19 -6.18 0.71 1.40
CA THR A 19 -7.25 1.01 0.44
C THR A 19 -7.36 2.51 0.27
N PHE A 20 -7.34 2.95 -0.99
CA PHE A 20 -7.54 4.33 -1.41
C PHE A 20 -9.02 4.65 -1.55
N GLU A 21 -9.39 5.91 -1.33
CA GLU A 21 -10.69 6.43 -1.69
C GLU A 21 -10.91 6.27 -3.18
N ASP A 22 -12.07 5.74 -3.59
CA ASP A 22 -12.43 5.63 -5.00
C ASP A 22 -12.86 7.00 -5.53
N GLN A 23 -12.04 7.57 -6.40
CA GLN A 23 -12.29 8.81 -7.14
C GLN A 23 -12.24 8.56 -8.65
N GLY A 24 -12.49 7.32 -9.10
CA GLY A 24 -12.50 6.94 -10.52
C GLY A 24 -11.13 6.57 -11.09
N GLN A 25 -10.12 6.32 -10.25
CA GLN A 25 -8.82 5.80 -10.68
C GLN A 25 -8.82 4.27 -10.87
N ASP A 26 -7.85 3.76 -11.62
CA ASP A 26 -7.79 2.33 -11.99
C ASP A 26 -7.25 1.40 -10.87
N PHE A 27 -6.86 1.95 -9.72
CA PHE A 27 -6.36 1.18 -8.58
C PHE A 27 -6.99 1.64 -7.26
N LEU A 28 -7.29 0.69 -6.39
CA LEU A 28 -7.95 0.94 -5.11
C LEU A 28 -7.21 0.33 -3.94
N VAL A 29 -6.43 -0.72 -4.14
CA VAL A 29 -5.81 -1.47 -3.04
C VAL A 29 -4.37 -1.78 -3.35
N TRP A 30 -3.48 -1.48 -2.40
CA TRP A 30 -2.09 -1.93 -2.42
C TRP A 30 -1.80 -2.86 -1.25
N ASP A 31 -1.03 -3.91 -1.54
CA ASP A 31 -0.36 -4.72 -0.54
C ASP A 31 1.09 -4.26 -0.44
N ILE A 32 1.51 -3.93 0.77
CA ILE A 32 2.84 -3.38 1.08
C ILE A 32 3.56 -4.39 1.97
N LYS A 33 4.77 -4.78 1.55
CA LYS A 33 5.68 -5.60 2.32
C LYS A 33 7.06 -4.95 2.39
N ASP A 34 7.61 -4.79 3.59
CA ASP A 34 8.91 -4.15 3.84
C ASP A 34 9.01 -2.76 3.15
N ARG A 35 7.92 -2.00 3.23
CA ARG A 35 7.68 -0.70 2.57
C ARG A 35 7.61 -0.75 1.04
N LYS A 36 7.63 -1.91 0.40
CA LYS A 36 7.48 -2.05 -1.06
C LYS A 36 6.06 -2.46 -1.42
N VAL A 37 5.49 -1.84 -2.44
CA VAL A 37 4.23 -2.30 -3.04
C VAL A 37 4.50 -3.62 -3.74
N VAL A 38 3.86 -4.70 -3.27
CA VAL A 38 4.01 -6.06 -3.82
C VAL A 38 2.80 -6.52 -4.61
N ALA A 39 1.63 -5.92 -4.39
CA ALA A 39 0.45 -6.12 -5.23
C ALA A 39 -0.38 -4.85 -5.32
N CYS A 40 -1.10 -4.70 -6.43
CA CYS A 40 -2.00 -3.59 -6.71
C CYS A 40 -3.25 -4.12 -7.41
N ARG A 41 -4.44 -3.68 -6.97
CA ARG A 41 -5.74 -4.12 -7.48
C ARG A 41 -6.69 -2.91 -7.64
N PRO A 42 -7.64 -2.92 -8.59
CA PRO A 42 -7.86 -3.98 -9.59
C PRO A 42 -6.87 -3.95 -10.76
N PHE A 43 -6.30 -2.79 -11.12
CA PHE A 43 -5.40 -2.65 -12.27
C PHE A 43 -4.09 -1.95 -11.92
N GLN A 44 -3.29 -1.65 -12.96
CA GLN A 44 -2.04 -0.88 -12.89
C GLN A 44 -0.94 -1.48 -11.98
N ALA A 45 -0.92 -2.80 -11.79
CA ALA A 45 0.17 -3.46 -11.07
C ALA A 45 1.55 -3.14 -11.67
N ASP A 46 1.65 -3.12 -13.00
CA ASP A 46 2.86 -2.76 -13.73
C ASP A 46 3.34 -1.32 -13.50
N LEU A 47 2.47 -0.43 -13.03
CA LEU A 47 2.85 0.94 -12.69
C LEU A 47 3.35 1.05 -11.25
N TRP A 48 2.66 0.39 -10.32
CA TRP A 48 2.83 0.64 -8.89
C TRP A 48 3.72 -0.37 -8.17
N VAL A 49 3.70 -1.65 -8.56
CA VAL A 49 4.47 -2.72 -7.91
C VAL A 49 5.97 -2.43 -8.00
N GLY A 50 6.66 -2.53 -6.87
CA GLY A 50 8.07 -2.19 -6.71
C GLY A 50 8.33 -0.79 -6.14
N SER A 51 7.32 0.09 -6.12
CA SER A 51 7.43 1.41 -5.50
C SER A 51 7.67 1.28 -3.99
N GLU A 52 8.55 2.12 -3.45
CA GLU A 52 8.77 2.22 -2.01
C GLU A 52 7.85 3.26 -1.40
N VAL A 53 7.14 2.88 -0.34
CA VAL A 53 6.30 3.74 0.46
C VAL A 53 7.18 4.41 1.52
N LEU A 54 7.31 5.73 1.42
CA LEU A 54 8.17 6.53 2.28
C LEU A 54 7.45 7.07 3.52
N SER A 55 6.13 7.24 3.43
CA SER A 55 5.29 7.71 4.53
C SER A 55 4.59 6.55 5.25
N PHE A 56 4.34 6.71 6.54
CA PHE A 56 3.47 5.78 7.27
C PHE A 56 2.02 5.88 6.76
N PRO A 57 1.38 4.77 6.33
CA PRO A 57 0.01 4.81 5.87
C PRO A 57 -0.96 5.21 6.99
N GLU A 58 -1.79 6.22 6.73
CA GLU A 58 -2.78 6.75 7.66
C GLU A 58 -4.10 7.05 6.93
N VAL A 59 -5.23 6.66 7.53
CA VAL A 59 -6.57 6.92 6.98
C VAL A 59 -6.80 8.44 6.88
N GLY A 60 -7.34 8.89 5.75
CA GLY A 60 -7.57 10.30 5.42
C GLY A 60 -6.34 11.03 4.89
N LYS A 61 -5.18 10.38 4.80
CA LYS A 61 -3.93 10.95 4.26
C LYS A 61 -3.56 10.30 2.94
N THR A 62 -2.74 11.00 2.17
CA THR A 62 -2.10 10.49 0.95
C THR A 62 -0.80 9.77 1.28
N VAL A 63 -0.30 8.98 0.32
CA VAL A 63 0.93 8.20 0.48
C VAL A 63 2.04 8.81 -0.37
N GLU A 64 3.21 9.00 0.24
CA GLU A 64 4.42 9.36 -0.48
C GLU A 64 5.18 8.11 -0.91
N ILE A 65 5.60 8.07 -2.17
CA ILE A 65 6.35 6.95 -2.74
C ILE A 65 7.62 7.39 -3.47
N GLN A 66 8.55 6.45 -3.60
CA GLN A 66 9.66 6.46 -4.53
C GLN A 66 9.43 5.38 -5.59
N MET A 67 9.29 5.77 -6.86
CA MET A 67 9.16 4.82 -7.97
C MET A 67 10.49 4.10 -8.25
N PRO A 68 10.44 2.87 -8.79
CA PRO A 68 11.62 2.18 -9.31
C PRO A 68 12.39 3.02 -10.34
N THR A 69 13.72 2.91 -10.35
CA THR A 69 14.60 3.73 -11.21
C THR A 69 14.42 3.43 -12.70
N ASP A 70 14.16 2.18 -13.04
CA ASP A 70 13.81 1.72 -14.39
C ASP A 70 12.45 2.25 -14.88
N ARG A 71 11.62 2.78 -13.98
CA ARG A 71 10.32 3.43 -14.27
C ARG A 71 10.33 4.93 -14.01
N GLY A 72 11.50 5.55 -14.14
CA GLY A 72 11.68 7.01 -14.06
C GLY A 72 12.11 7.52 -12.68
N GLY A 73 12.16 6.66 -11.66
CA GLY A 73 12.89 6.94 -10.41
C GLY A 73 12.44 8.18 -9.65
N ARG A 74 11.21 8.64 -9.84
CA ARG A 74 10.72 9.88 -9.21
C ARG A 74 10.06 9.61 -7.87
N ARG A 75 10.25 10.55 -6.95
CA ARG A 75 9.49 10.68 -5.71
C ARG A 75 8.19 11.43 -5.98
N MET A 76 7.07 10.92 -5.49
CA MET A 76 5.77 11.54 -5.70
C MET A 76 4.76 11.20 -4.61
N TRP A 77 3.75 12.06 -4.48
CA TRP A 77 2.55 11.80 -3.68
C TRP A 77 1.47 11.16 -4.54
N VAL A 78 0.88 10.07 -4.04
CA VAL A 78 -0.33 9.48 -4.61
C VAL A 78 -1.51 10.36 -4.22
N LYS A 79 -2.26 10.85 -5.21
CA LYS A 79 -3.27 11.91 -5.00
C LYS A 79 -4.47 11.47 -4.16
N TYR A 80 -4.72 10.17 -4.07
CA TYR A 80 -5.91 9.60 -3.44
C TYR A 80 -5.67 9.38 -1.94
N PRO A 81 -6.54 9.89 -1.05
CA PRO A 81 -6.47 9.60 0.37
C PRO A 81 -6.75 8.13 0.67
N LEU A 82 -6.26 7.63 1.81
CA LEU A 82 -6.58 6.28 2.27
C LEU A 82 -7.92 6.26 3.00
N VAL A 83 -8.75 5.25 2.72
CA VAL A 83 -9.99 4.97 3.47
C VAL A 83 -9.84 3.79 4.43
N LYS A 84 -8.78 2.98 4.26
CA LYS A 84 -8.53 1.79 5.09
C LYS A 84 -7.04 1.46 5.17
N VAL A 85 -6.61 1.02 6.35
CA VAL A 85 -5.27 0.44 6.59
C VAL A 85 -5.44 -0.82 7.43
N GLU A 86 -4.91 -1.94 6.95
CA GLU A 86 -5.05 -3.25 7.57
C GLU A 86 -3.70 -3.92 7.76
N ALA A 87 -3.65 -4.86 8.72
CA ALA A 87 -2.53 -5.78 8.84
C ALA A 87 -2.30 -6.51 7.52
N PHE A 88 -1.07 -6.47 7.01
CA PHE A 88 -0.68 -7.27 5.86
C PHE A 88 -0.98 -8.74 6.13
N ARG A 89 -1.81 -9.35 5.29
CA ARG A 89 -2.10 -10.78 5.33
C ARG A 89 -1.53 -11.38 4.06
N MET A 90 -0.50 -12.21 4.19
CA MET A 90 -0.15 -13.15 3.13
C MET A 90 -1.32 -14.13 3.03
N VAL A 91 -2.10 -14.04 1.95
CA VAL A 91 -2.87 -15.19 1.51
C VAL A 91 -1.88 -16.00 0.67
N GLU A 92 -1.41 -17.13 1.20
CA GLU A 92 -0.67 -18.09 0.38
C GLU A 92 -1.62 -18.53 -0.73
N GLU A 93 -1.42 -18.01 -1.93
CA GLU A 93 -2.05 -18.57 -3.11
C GLU A 93 -1.41 -19.93 -3.32
N LYS A 94 -2.15 -20.97 -2.92
CA LYS A 94 -1.78 -22.36 -3.17
C LYS A 94 -1.69 -22.50 -4.69
N ALA A 95 -0.48 -22.59 -5.22
CA ALA A 95 -0.25 -22.88 -6.63
C ALA A 95 -1.00 -24.19 -6.99
N PRO A 96 -1.69 -24.24 -8.15
CA PRO A 96 -2.41 -25.43 -8.60
C PRO A 96 -1.49 -26.63 -8.83
#